data_AF-A0A4V6TL72-F1
#
_entry.id   AF-A0A4V6TL72-F1
#
_cell.length_a   1.000
_cell.length_b   1.000
_cell.length_c   1.000
_cell.angle_alpha   90.00
_cell.angle_beta   90.00
_cell.angle_gamma   90.00
#
_symmetry.space_group_name_H-M   'P 1'
#
loop_
_entity.id
_entity.type
_entity.pdbx_description
1 polymer ?
#
loop_
_entity_poly.entity_id
_entity_poly.type
_entity_poly.pdbx_seq_one_letter_code
_entity_poly.pdbx_strand_id
1 'polypeptide(L)'
;MVWRGSELVANVGCDVFLDALDVFGVEGLVELDVLVAVEEYSRCKSALQRLVLTWRKQNTNKNWVTGKFEDKDARGTMSMLSQVPYVNHVPTATGGIGRDDLDRFYRQVFLPGNPPSLKVRLLSRTIGVDKVVDEMMVSFRHTQVISWGASNEQIPVVSIVSIRGGKLWHEQLYWDQASVLVQIGLLDPKLVPGDMKKQGLERLPVIGKEAAEKVLDEGSHPSNELISSWAEE
;
A
#
# COMPACT_ATOMS: atom_id res chain seq x y z
N MET A 1 -23.69 -2.24 -15.19
CA MET A 1 -23.78 -1.26 -14.07
C MET A 1 -24.21 0.07 -14.64
N VAL A 2 -25.15 0.77 -14.01
CA VAL A 2 -25.60 2.11 -14.42
C VAL A 2 -25.62 3.01 -13.19
N TRP A 3 -25.02 4.18 -13.30
CA TRP A 3 -25.08 5.21 -12.26
C TRP A 3 -26.39 6.00 -12.39
N ARG A 4 -27.12 6.16 -11.28
CA ARG A 4 -28.23 7.13 -11.13
C ARG A 4 -27.95 7.99 -9.89
N GLY A 5 -27.62 9.27 -10.08
CA GLY A 5 -27.34 10.18 -8.96
C GLY A 5 -26.06 9.82 -8.18
N SER A 6 -26.12 9.81 -6.85
CA SER A 6 -24.99 9.50 -5.94
C SER A 6 -24.91 8.01 -5.51
N GLU A 7 -25.72 7.15 -6.11
CA GLU A 7 -25.81 5.73 -5.76
C GLU A 7 -25.34 4.81 -6.89
N LEU A 8 -24.51 3.83 -6.54
CA LEU A 8 -24.11 2.74 -7.43
C LEU A 8 -25.20 1.67 -7.41
N VAL A 9 -26.06 1.65 -8.44
CA VAL A 9 -27.02 0.56 -8.64
C VAL A 9 -26.30 -0.58 -9.37
N ALA A 10 -25.81 -1.56 -8.61
CA ALA A 10 -25.33 -2.82 -9.14
C ALA A 10 -26.54 -3.72 -9.42
N ASN A 11 -26.99 -3.75 -10.68
CA ASN A 11 -27.90 -4.80 -11.13
C ASN A 11 -27.06 -6.08 -11.29
N VAL A 12 -26.79 -6.75 -10.17
CA VAL A 12 -26.22 -8.09 -10.18
C VAL A 12 -27.40 -9.02 -10.43
N GLY A 13 -27.70 -9.24 -11.72
CA GLY A 13 -28.52 -10.37 -12.12
C GLY A 13 -27.80 -11.62 -11.65
N CYS A 14 -28.24 -12.17 -10.52
CA CYS A 14 -27.93 -13.54 -10.15
C CYS A 14 -28.87 -14.35 -11.07
N ASP A 15 -28.50 -14.49 -12.37
CA ASP A 15 -29.33 -15.08 -13.44
C ASP A 15 -29.67 -16.57 -13.23
N VAL A 16 -29.29 -17.13 -12.08
CA VAL A 16 -29.62 -18.51 -11.68
C VAL A 16 -31.07 -18.63 -11.19
N PHE A 17 -31.73 -17.51 -10.84
CA PHE A 17 -33.01 -17.57 -10.13
C PHE A 17 -34.26 -17.75 -11.02
N LEU A 18 -34.19 -17.46 -12.32
CA LEU A 18 -35.38 -17.56 -13.18
C LEU A 18 -35.49 -18.88 -13.95
N ASP A 19 -34.38 -19.57 -14.23
CA ASP A 19 -34.42 -20.88 -14.92
C ASP A 19 -34.67 -22.06 -13.96
N ALA A 20 -34.44 -21.89 -12.66
CA ALA A 20 -34.66 -22.94 -11.67
C ALA A 20 -36.15 -23.18 -11.34
N LEU A 21 -37.02 -22.20 -11.61
CA LEU A 21 -38.45 -22.28 -11.30
C LEU A 21 -39.28 -23.00 -12.38
N ASP A 22 -38.75 -23.17 -13.59
CA ASP A 22 -39.51 -23.72 -14.73
C ASP A 22 -39.27 -25.22 -14.99
N VAL A 23 -38.36 -25.90 -14.26
CA VAL A 23 -37.92 -27.26 -14.64
C VAL A 23 -38.52 -28.40 -13.79
N PHE A 24 -39.06 -28.17 -12.59
CA PHE A 24 -39.45 -29.30 -11.72
C PHE A 24 -40.90 -29.24 -11.21
N GLY A 25 -41.67 -30.25 -11.62
CA GLY A 25 -43.05 -30.48 -11.25
C GLY A 25 -43.25 -30.65 -9.74
N VAL A 26 -44.32 -30.01 -9.27
CA VAL A 26 -44.72 -29.87 -7.86
C VAL A 26 -45.25 -31.18 -7.32
N GLU A 27 -44.59 -31.73 -6.29
CA GLU A 27 -45.16 -32.48 -5.15
C GLU A 27 -44.06 -33.29 -4.45
N GLY A 28 -43.23 -32.62 -3.62
CA GLY A 28 -42.24 -33.29 -2.75
C GLY A 28 -40.91 -32.57 -2.52
N LEU A 29 -40.61 -31.49 -3.24
CA LEU A 29 -39.27 -30.83 -3.24
C LEU A 29 -39.25 -29.37 -2.76
N VAL A 30 -40.40 -28.81 -2.40
CA VAL A 30 -40.58 -27.37 -2.10
C VAL A 30 -39.70 -26.87 -0.94
N GLU A 31 -39.35 -27.72 0.02
CA GLU A 31 -38.52 -27.33 1.16
C GLU A 31 -37.01 -27.30 0.81
N LEU A 32 -36.56 -28.21 -0.07
CA LEU A 32 -35.16 -28.27 -0.51
C LEU A 32 -34.82 -27.09 -1.44
N ASP A 33 -35.75 -26.71 -2.31
CA ASP A 33 -35.56 -25.61 -3.27
C ASP A 33 -35.53 -24.24 -2.60
N VAL A 34 -36.32 -24.04 -1.53
CA VAL A 34 -36.27 -22.81 -0.73
C VAL A 34 -34.95 -22.69 0.03
N LEU A 35 -34.42 -23.80 0.58
CA LEU A 35 -33.12 -23.82 1.25
C LEU A 35 -31.97 -23.45 0.29
N VAL A 36 -31.96 -24.02 -0.91
CA VAL A 36 -30.97 -23.69 -1.96
C VAL A 36 -31.09 -22.23 -2.38
N ALA A 37 -32.30 -21.74 -2.65
CA ALA A 37 -32.57 -20.34 -2.99
C ALA A 37 -32.11 -19.36 -1.90
N VAL A 38 -32.36 -19.68 -0.62
CA VAL A 38 -31.90 -18.89 0.52
C VAL A 38 -30.38 -18.90 0.63
N GLU A 39 -29.72 -20.04 0.37
CA GLU A 39 -28.26 -20.14 0.38
C GLU A 39 -27.62 -19.33 -0.76
N GLU A 40 -28.16 -19.44 -1.98
CA GLU A 40 -27.71 -18.66 -3.14
C GLU A 40 -27.91 -17.16 -2.94
N TYR A 41 -29.08 -16.73 -2.46
CA TYR A 41 -29.34 -15.34 -2.08
C TYR A 41 -28.34 -14.87 -1.01
N SER A 42 -28.07 -15.69 0.00
CA SER A 42 -27.10 -15.38 1.06
C SER A 42 -25.67 -15.26 0.52
N ARG A 43 -25.27 -16.10 -0.43
CA ARG A 43 -23.99 -16.02 -1.15
C ARG A 43 -23.91 -14.76 -2.01
N CYS A 44 -24.93 -14.46 -2.81
CA CYS A 44 -25.00 -13.27 -3.68
C CYS A 44 -24.97 -11.97 -2.83
N LYS A 45 -25.71 -11.92 -1.71
CA LYS A 45 -25.66 -10.81 -0.74
C LYS A 45 -24.28 -10.65 -0.10
N SER A 46 -23.65 -11.75 0.32
CA SER A 46 -22.31 -11.75 0.91
C SER A 46 -21.25 -11.27 -0.09
N ALA A 47 -21.36 -11.68 -1.36
CA ALA A 47 -20.48 -11.23 -2.43
C ALA A 47 -20.62 -9.72 -2.67
N LEU A 48 -21.85 -9.20 -2.75
CA LEU A 48 -22.12 -7.76 -2.88
C LEU A 48 -21.55 -6.96 -1.70
N GLN A 49 -21.77 -7.43 -0.47
CA GLN A 49 -21.22 -6.80 0.73
C GLN A 49 -19.69 -6.74 0.70
N ARG A 50 -19.02 -7.83 0.27
CA ARG A 50 -17.56 -7.86 0.10
C ARG A 50 -17.11 -6.84 -0.95
N LEU A 51 -17.80 -6.75 -2.09
CA LEU A 51 -17.48 -5.77 -3.14
C LEU A 51 -17.58 -4.33 -2.61
N VAL A 52 -18.68 -3.99 -1.94
CA VAL A 52 -18.90 -2.65 -1.37
C VAL A 52 -17.84 -2.31 -0.31
N LEU A 53 -17.52 -3.25 0.58
CA LEU A 53 -16.50 -3.05 1.61
C LEU A 53 -15.10 -2.90 1.02
N THR A 54 -14.76 -3.71 0.01
CA THR A 54 -13.50 -3.62 -0.73
C THR A 54 -13.37 -2.27 -1.44
N TRP A 55 -14.41 -1.85 -2.16
CA TRP A 55 -14.46 -0.53 -2.80
C TRP A 55 -14.29 0.62 -1.80
N ARG A 56 -15.00 0.55 -0.66
CA ARG A 56 -14.90 1.58 0.39
C ARG A 56 -13.49 1.66 0.98
N LYS A 57 -12.83 0.52 1.24
CA LYS A 57 -11.43 0.47 1.70
C LYS A 57 -10.49 1.07 0.66
N GLN A 58 -10.66 0.71 -0.60
CA GLN A 58 -9.85 1.20 -1.70
C GLN A 58 -9.95 2.73 -1.84
N ASN A 59 -11.17 3.29 -1.76
CA ASN A 59 -11.39 4.73 -1.79
C ASN A 59 -10.84 5.43 -0.55
N THR A 60 -11.04 4.86 0.64
CA THR A 60 -10.49 5.43 1.88
C THR A 60 -8.96 5.50 1.80
N ASN A 61 -8.31 4.43 1.34
CA ASN A 61 -6.86 4.41 1.18
C ASN A 61 -6.38 5.34 0.05
N LYS A 62 -7.11 5.42 -1.07
CA LYS A 62 -6.79 6.38 -2.14
C LYS A 62 -6.82 7.82 -1.62
N ASN A 63 -7.89 8.21 -0.93
CA ASN A 63 -8.02 9.55 -0.35
C ASN A 63 -6.93 9.83 0.69
N TRP A 64 -6.55 8.82 1.48
CA TRP A 64 -5.45 8.91 2.42
C TRP A 64 -4.11 9.22 1.73
N VAL A 65 -3.79 8.53 0.64
CA VAL A 65 -2.57 8.77 -0.14
C VAL A 65 -2.61 10.16 -0.81
N THR A 66 -3.72 10.51 -1.48
CA THR A 66 -3.91 11.82 -2.12
C THR A 66 -3.80 12.97 -1.11
N GLY A 67 -4.48 12.87 0.05
CA GLY A 67 -4.44 13.91 1.08
C GLY A 67 -3.04 14.17 1.64
N LYS A 68 -2.20 13.13 1.76
CA LYS A 68 -0.83 13.22 2.26
C LYS A 68 0.15 13.80 1.25
N PHE A 69 0.06 13.36 0.00
CA PHE A 69 1.12 13.59 -0.98
C PHE A 69 0.75 14.61 -2.07
N GLU A 70 -0.51 14.64 -2.49
CA GLU A 70 -0.99 15.55 -3.55
C GLU A 70 -1.54 16.84 -2.94
N ASP A 71 -2.57 16.73 -2.08
CA ASP A 71 -3.25 17.90 -1.51
C ASP A 71 -2.47 18.54 -0.36
N LYS A 72 -1.61 17.75 0.30
CA LYS A 72 -0.88 18.12 1.52
C LYS A 72 -1.79 18.73 2.60
N ASP A 73 -3.01 18.20 2.73
CA ASP A 73 -4.02 18.68 3.68
C ASP A 73 -3.93 17.90 5.00
N ALA A 74 -3.34 18.54 6.02
CA ALA A 74 -3.29 17.98 7.37
C ALA A 74 -4.69 17.72 7.95
N ARG A 75 -5.64 18.63 7.73
CA ARG A 75 -6.97 18.56 8.35
C ARG A 75 -7.79 17.41 7.73
N GLY A 76 -7.79 17.32 6.41
CA GLY A 76 -8.40 16.22 5.66
C GLY A 76 -7.79 14.88 6.06
N THR A 77 -6.47 14.80 6.10
CA THR A 77 -5.70 13.62 6.56
C THR A 77 -6.13 13.18 7.96
N MET A 78 -6.13 14.10 8.94
CA MET A 78 -6.53 13.80 10.33
C MET A 78 -7.99 13.35 10.45
N SER A 79 -8.89 13.83 9.57
CA SER A 79 -10.30 13.43 9.59
C SER A 79 -10.51 11.95 9.24
N MET A 80 -9.59 11.34 8.49
CA MET A 80 -9.66 9.94 8.04
C MET A 80 -9.18 8.94 9.10
N LEU A 81 -8.53 9.42 10.16
CA LEU A 81 -8.00 8.60 11.23
C LEU A 81 -9.07 8.15 12.23
N SER A 82 -8.85 6.99 12.84
CA SER A 82 -9.64 6.47 13.96
C SER A 82 -9.45 7.32 15.23
N GLN A 83 -10.02 6.90 16.35
CA GLN A 83 -9.84 7.60 17.64
C GLN A 83 -8.43 7.46 18.20
N VAL A 84 -7.83 6.26 18.07
CA VAL A 84 -6.47 5.96 18.51
C VAL A 84 -5.68 5.40 17.32
N PRO A 85 -5.31 6.27 16.35
CA PRO A 85 -4.55 5.87 15.18
C PRO A 85 -3.08 5.59 15.51
N TYR A 86 -2.43 4.82 14.66
CA TYR A 86 -0.99 4.58 14.70
C TYR A 86 -0.40 4.73 13.30
N VAL A 87 0.70 5.46 13.19
CA VAL A 87 1.49 5.55 11.95
C VAL A 87 2.95 5.36 12.32
N ASN A 88 3.62 4.49 11.57
CA ASN A 88 5.05 4.28 11.72
C ASN A 88 5.74 4.18 10.37
N HIS A 89 6.72 5.04 10.18
CA HIS A 89 7.71 4.98 9.13
C HIS A 89 8.86 4.11 9.63
N VAL A 90 8.80 2.83 9.26
CA VAL A 90 9.59 1.75 9.87
C VAL A 90 11.08 2.05 9.90
N PRO A 91 11.73 2.51 8.82
CA PRO A 91 13.18 2.67 8.82
C PRO A 91 13.69 3.83 9.69
N THR A 92 12.82 4.75 10.10
CA THR A 92 13.21 5.94 10.91
C THR A 92 12.48 6.03 12.24
N ALA A 93 11.56 5.09 12.53
CA ALA A 93 10.66 5.14 13.68
C ALA A 93 9.92 6.50 13.82
N THR A 94 9.61 7.16 12.70
CA THR A 94 8.87 8.42 12.69
C THR A 94 7.37 8.20 12.49
N GLY A 95 6.54 9.12 12.99
CA GLY A 95 5.08 8.97 12.99
C GLY A 95 4.51 9.31 14.36
N GLY A 96 3.60 8.47 14.88
CA GLY A 96 3.01 8.68 16.19
C GLY A 96 1.87 7.73 16.55
N ILE A 97 1.46 7.79 17.82
CA ILE A 97 0.30 7.07 18.38
C ILE A 97 -0.72 8.10 18.87
N GLY A 98 -1.99 7.93 18.51
CA GLY A 98 -3.05 8.85 18.89
C GLY A 98 -3.15 10.07 17.96
N ARG A 99 -4.26 10.80 18.07
CA ARG A 99 -4.55 11.93 17.18
C ARG A 99 -3.64 13.13 17.42
N ASP A 100 -3.28 13.42 18.67
CA ASP A 100 -2.52 14.63 18.99
C ASP A 100 -1.08 14.56 18.47
N ASP A 101 -0.42 13.41 18.65
CA ASP A 101 0.94 13.20 18.12
C ASP A 101 0.94 13.19 16.59
N LEU A 102 -0.07 12.58 15.95
CA LEU A 102 -0.17 12.58 14.50
C LEU A 102 -0.52 13.96 13.92
N ASP A 103 -1.37 14.76 14.58
CA ASP A 103 -1.64 16.14 14.14
C ASP A 103 -0.34 16.96 14.15
N ARG A 104 0.43 16.86 15.24
CA ARG A 104 1.75 17.50 15.35
C ARG A 104 2.70 17.01 14.27
N PHE A 105 2.82 15.69 14.10
CA PHE A 105 3.69 15.08 13.11
C PHE A 105 3.37 15.53 11.68
N TYR A 106 2.10 15.45 11.26
CA TYR A 106 1.69 15.84 9.92
C TYR A 106 1.88 17.33 9.67
N ARG A 107 1.47 18.19 10.61
CA ARG A 107 1.52 19.64 10.44
C ARG A 107 2.91 20.23 10.49
N GLN A 108 3.79 19.70 11.35
CA GLN A 108 5.07 20.34 11.64
C GLN A 108 6.26 19.66 10.96
N VAL A 109 6.16 18.35 10.67
CA VAL A 109 7.29 17.57 10.18
C VAL A 109 7.03 17.02 8.78
N PHE A 110 6.00 16.18 8.63
CA PHE A 110 5.82 15.41 7.41
C PHE A 110 5.42 16.27 6.21
N LEU A 111 4.33 17.04 6.31
CA LEU A 111 3.82 17.81 5.17
C LEU A 111 4.72 18.97 4.78
N PRO A 112 5.25 19.79 5.73
CA PRO A 112 6.20 20.85 5.38
C PRO A 112 7.51 20.31 4.82
N GLY A 113 7.93 19.12 5.26
CA GLY A 113 9.15 18.46 4.79
C GLY A 113 9.07 17.92 3.35
N ASN A 114 7.87 17.72 2.80
CA ASN A 114 7.69 17.15 1.47
C ASN A 114 8.03 18.16 0.36
N PRO A 115 9.03 17.88 -0.51
CA PRO A 115 9.41 18.77 -1.61
C PRO A 115 8.24 19.08 -2.55
N PRO A 116 8.25 20.24 -3.23
CA PRO A 116 7.25 20.55 -4.26
C PRO A 116 7.23 19.56 -5.42
N SER A 117 8.36 18.95 -5.73
CA SER A 117 8.50 17.96 -6.81
C SER A 117 8.06 16.54 -6.44
N LEU A 118 7.61 16.32 -5.20
CA LEU A 118 7.26 14.98 -4.73
C LEU A 118 6.12 14.39 -5.54
N LYS A 119 6.34 13.18 -6.06
CA LYS A 119 5.37 12.40 -6.81
C LYS A 119 5.33 10.98 -6.27
N VAL A 120 4.12 10.42 -6.22
CA VAL A 120 3.86 9.04 -5.81
C VAL A 120 3.16 8.33 -6.95
N ARG A 121 3.74 7.22 -7.42
CA ARG A 121 3.15 6.34 -8.44
C ARG A 121 2.80 5.00 -7.80
N LEU A 122 1.53 4.63 -7.80
CA LEU A 122 1.12 3.29 -7.39
C LEU A 122 1.67 2.26 -8.40
N LEU A 123 2.38 1.24 -7.91
CA LEU A 123 2.91 0.13 -8.70
C LEU A 123 1.97 -1.07 -8.62
N SER A 124 1.64 -1.48 -7.40
CA SER A 124 0.74 -2.60 -7.14
C SER A 124 -0.11 -2.35 -5.89
N ARG A 125 -1.26 -3.03 -5.81
CA ARG A 125 -2.18 -2.94 -4.66
C ARG A 125 -2.77 -4.31 -4.36
N THR A 126 -2.65 -4.74 -3.11
CA THR A 126 -3.31 -5.93 -2.57
C THR A 126 -4.33 -5.51 -1.50
N ILE A 127 -5.56 -6.01 -1.59
CA ILE A 127 -6.63 -5.69 -0.64
C ILE A 127 -7.01 -6.94 0.13
N GLY A 128 -6.71 -6.94 1.43
CA GLY A 128 -7.12 -7.95 2.38
C GLY A 128 -8.47 -7.65 3.03
N VAL A 129 -8.83 -8.41 4.07
CA VAL A 129 -10.11 -8.25 4.80
C VAL A 129 -10.18 -6.87 5.49
N ASP A 130 -9.12 -6.49 6.20
CA ASP A 130 -9.01 -5.25 6.97
C ASP A 130 -7.84 -4.35 6.51
N LYS A 131 -7.00 -4.82 5.58
CA LYS A 131 -5.78 -4.11 5.15
C LYS A 131 -5.77 -3.80 3.66
N VAL A 132 -5.10 -2.72 3.30
CA VAL A 132 -4.67 -2.40 1.94
C VAL A 132 -3.15 -2.32 1.98
N VAL A 133 -2.49 -3.06 1.10
CA VAL A 133 -1.04 -3.03 0.90
C VAL A 133 -0.79 -2.37 -0.44
N ASP A 134 -0.14 -1.22 -0.41
CA ASP A 134 0.25 -0.47 -1.60
C ASP A 134 1.77 -0.53 -1.76
N GLU A 135 2.22 -0.93 -2.93
CA GLU A 135 3.57 -0.73 -3.39
C GLU A 135 3.60 0.52 -4.26
N MET A 136 4.46 1.48 -3.93
CA MET A 136 4.49 2.78 -4.55
C MET A 136 5.91 3.17 -4.90
N MET A 137 6.09 3.85 -6.03
CA MET A 137 7.33 4.55 -6.34
C MET A 137 7.21 6.02 -5.91
N VAL A 138 8.03 6.42 -4.95
CA VAL A 138 8.15 7.82 -4.52
C VAL A 138 9.34 8.45 -5.21
N SER A 139 9.14 9.60 -5.84
CA SER A 139 10.20 10.35 -6.54
C SER A 139 10.13 11.82 -6.18
N PHE A 140 11.29 12.45 -6.00
CA PHE A 140 11.40 13.87 -5.74
C PHE A 140 12.83 14.33 -5.98
N ARG A 141 12.99 15.62 -6.27
CA ARG A 141 14.28 16.30 -6.20
C ARG A 141 14.50 16.79 -4.77
N HIS A 142 15.68 16.55 -4.21
CA HIS A 142 16.00 16.95 -2.85
C HIS A 142 16.30 18.47 -2.79
N THR A 143 15.27 19.28 -2.57
CA THR A 143 15.38 20.75 -2.49
C THR A 143 15.37 21.30 -1.07
N GLN A 144 15.10 20.45 -0.07
CA GLN A 144 14.92 20.83 1.33
C GLN A 144 15.21 19.62 2.23
N VAL A 145 15.39 19.85 3.53
CA VAL A 145 15.58 18.77 4.50
C VAL A 145 14.30 17.93 4.60
N ILE A 146 14.42 16.62 4.42
CA ILE A 146 13.33 15.66 4.54
C ILE A 146 13.67 14.72 5.69
N SER A 147 12.81 14.68 6.70
CA SER A 147 13.06 13.92 7.94
C SER A 147 13.13 12.40 7.74
N TRP A 148 12.64 11.92 6.60
CA TRP A 148 12.51 10.50 6.28
C TRP A 148 13.31 10.06 5.05
N GLY A 149 14.13 10.93 4.46
CA GLY A 149 15.09 10.54 3.43
C GLY A 149 15.56 11.67 2.53
N ALA A 150 16.88 11.78 2.32
CA ALA A 150 17.41 12.57 1.22
C ALA A 150 17.61 11.63 0.03
N SER A 151 17.05 11.91 -1.15
CA SER A 151 17.41 11.29 -2.42
C SER A 151 16.92 12.18 -3.56
N ASN A 152 17.59 12.13 -4.71
CA ASN A 152 17.24 12.93 -5.88
C ASN A 152 16.40 12.19 -6.92
N GLU A 153 16.12 10.90 -6.73
CA GLU A 153 15.63 10.09 -7.83
C GLU A 153 14.38 9.30 -7.44
N GLN A 154 14.52 8.12 -6.84
CA GLN A 154 13.42 7.16 -6.75
C GLN A 154 13.57 6.20 -5.56
N ILE A 155 12.48 6.00 -4.81
CA ILE A 155 12.42 5.14 -3.63
C ILE A 155 11.15 4.28 -3.72
N PRO A 156 11.27 2.94 -3.86
CA PRO A 156 10.16 2.03 -3.63
C PRO A 156 9.72 2.09 -2.17
N VAL A 157 8.43 2.27 -1.95
CA VAL A 157 7.80 2.36 -0.64
C VAL A 157 6.63 1.38 -0.58
N VAL A 158 6.56 0.59 0.49
CA VAL A 158 5.40 -0.26 0.78
C VAL A 158 4.61 0.34 1.94
N SER A 159 3.35 0.67 1.70
CA SER A 159 2.41 1.11 2.74
C SER A 159 1.44 -0.01 3.08
N ILE A 160 1.35 -0.35 4.36
CA ILE A 160 0.39 -1.33 4.90
C ILE A 160 -0.58 -0.58 5.79
N VAL A 161 -1.79 -0.38 5.27
CA VAL A 161 -2.83 0.42 5.92
C VAL A 161 -3.97 -0.47 6.38
N SER A 162 -4.27 -0.44 7.68
CA SER A 162 -5.42 -1.13 8.26
C SER A 162 -6.60 -0.18 8.45
N ILE A 163 -7.77 -0.58 7.94
CA ILE A 163 -8.99 0.23 7.90
C ILE A 163 -10.10 -0.51 8.65
N ARG A 164 -10.72 0.17 9.61
CA ARG A 164 -11.87 -0.33 10.37
C ARG A 164 -12.96 0.73 10.44
N GLY A 165 -14.20 0.36 10.14
CA GLY A 165 -15.33 1.31 10.12
C GLY A 165 -15.15 2.45 9.11
N GLY A 166 -14.36 2.25 8.06
CA GLY A 166 -14.01 3.29 7.08
C GLY A 166 -13.03 4.35 7.60
N LYS A 167 -12.33 4.08 8.70
CA LYS A 167 -11.26 4.92 9.24
C LYS A 167 -9.94 4.16 9.28
N LEU A 168 -8.84 4.86 9.02
CA LEU A 168 -7.50 4.32 9.17
C LEU A 168 -7.16 4.25 10.65
N TRP A 169 -6.70 3.09 11.12
CA TRP A 169 -6.29 2.95 12.53
C TRP A 169 -4.82 2.54 12.69
N HIS A 170 -4.19 2.00 11.64
CA HIS A 170 -2.79 1.58 11.69
C HIS A 170 -2.16 1.67 10.30
N GLU A 171 -1.04 2.37 10.18
CA GLU A 171 -0.20 2.42 8.97
C GLU A 171 1.24 2.05 9.32
N GLN A 172 1.83 1.18 8.49
CA GLN A 172 3.28 0.92 8.48
C GLN A 172 3.80 1.29 7.09
N LEU A 173 4.83 2.13 7.05
CA LEU A 173 5.50 2.54 5.82
C LEU A 173 6.92 1.96 5.82
N TYR A 174 7.22 1.13 4.83
CA TYR A 174 8.52 0.50 4.64
C TYR A 174 9.21 1.07 3.41
N TRP A 175 10.52 1.21 3.47
CA TRP A 175 11.39 1.44 2.33
C TRP A 175 12.79 0.95 2.66
N ASP A 176 13.64 0.79 1.65
CA ASP A 176 15.04 0.43 1.86
C ASP A 176 15.88 1.67 2.19
N GLN A 177 16.14 1.88 3.48
CA GLN A 177 16.96 3.00 3.95
C GLN A 177 18.42 2.87 3.54
N ALA A 178 18.97 1.66 3.38
CA ALA A 178 20.36 1.50 2.95
C ALA A 178 20.52 1.99 1.51
N SER A 179 19.60 1.59 0.61
CA SER A 179 19.55 2.10 -0.76
C SER A 179 19.44 3.64 -0.79
N VAL A 180 18.58 4.22 0.05
CA VAL A 180 18.46 5.69 0.17
C VAL A 180 19.80 6.33 0.57
N LEU A 181 20.48 5.80 1.59
CA LEU A 181 21.77 6.32 2.06
C LEU A 181 22.89 6.18 1.02
N VAL A 182 22.89 5.11 0.21
CA VAL A 182 23.81 4.93 -0.91
C VAL A 182 23.55 5.98 -1.99
N GLN A 183 22.29 6.21 -2.35
CA GLN A 183 21.90 7.19 -3.39
C GLN A 183 22.37 8.62 -3.08
N ILE A 184 22.49 8.98 -1.80
CA ILE A 184 23.00 10.30 -1.36
C ILE A 184 24.46 10.31 -0.94
N GLY A 185 25.17 9.19 -1.08
CA GLY A 185 26.57 9.09 -0.70
C GLY A 185 26.84 9.16 0.80
N LEU A 186 25.83 8.96 1.67
CA LEU A 186 26.03 8.81 3.11
C LEU A 186 26.45 7.39 3.50
N LEU A 187 26.18 6.41 2.64
CA LEU A 187 26.68 5.04 2.78
C LEU A 187 27.52 4.68 1.55
N ASP A 188 28.82 4.48 1.73
CA ASP A 188 29.69 3.92 0.68
C ASP A 188 29.73 2.39 0.81
N PRO A 189 29.23 1.63 -0.19
CA PRO A 189 29.25 0.17 -0.17
C PRO A 189 30.65 -0.44 -0.01
N LYS A 190 31.73 0.30 -0.31
CA LYS A 190 33.13 -0.18 -0.19
C LYS A 190 33.69 -0.05 1.23
N LEU A 191 33.02 0.69 2.11
CA LEU A 191 33.45 0.90 3.50
C LEU A 191 33.06 -0.29 4.39
N VAL A 192 33.74 -1.42 4.17
CA VAL A 192 33.61 -2.60 5.02
C VAL A 192 34.56 -2.53 6.23
N PRO A 193 34.10 -2.83 7.46
CA PRO A 193 34.96 -2.90 8.64
C PRO A 193 36.15 -3.85 8.45
N GLY A 194 37.32 -3.50 8.98
CA GLY A 194 38.57 -4.25 8.74
C GLY A 194 38.49 -5.73 9.13
N ASP A 195 37.81 -6.06 10.23
CA ASP A 195 37.64 -7.45 10.66
C ASP A 195 36.71 -8.25 9.74
N MET A 196 35.72 -7.59 9.13
CA MET A 196 34.85 -8.22 8.11
C MET A 196 35.60 -8.41 6.78
N LYS A 197 36.49 -7.48 6.42
CA LYS A 197 37.37 -7.65 5.24
C LYS A 197 38.28 -8.87 5.37
N LYS A 198 38.84 -9.11 6.56
CA LYS A 198 39.65 -10.33 6.83
C LYS A 198 38.83 -11.62 6.69
N GLN A 199 37.51 -11.54 6.89
CA GLN A 199 36.58 -12.64 6.72
C GLN A 199 36.08 -12.78 5.26
N GLY A 200 36.63 -12.00 4.33
CA GLY A 200 36.31 -12.08 2.89
C GLY A 200 35.17 -11.18 2.43
N LEU A 201 34.62 -10.31 3.30
CA LEU A 201 33.61 -9.34 2.87
C LEU A 201 34.29 -8.16 2.16
N GLU A 202 34.23 -8.13 0.83
CA GLU A 202 34.88 -7.10 0.02
C GLU A 202 34.06 -5.80 -0.07
N ARG A 203 32.73 -5.92 -0.05
CA ARG A 203 31.77 -4.82 -0.11
C ARG A 203 30.51 -5.14 0.69
N LEU A 204 29.81 -4.10 1.13
CA LEU A 204 28.47 -4.24 1.71
C LEU A 204 27.48 -4.73 0.63
N PRO A 205 26.56 -5.65 0.99
CA PRO A 205 25.58 -6.21 0.06
C PRO A 205 24.39 -5.24 -0.12
N VAL A 206 24.68 -4.03 -0.58
CA VAL A 206 23.71 -2.96 -0.82
C VAL A 206 23.94 -2.36 -2.22
N ILE A 207 22.84 -1.96 -2.85
CA ILE A 207 22.82 -1.19 -4.10
C ILE A 207 22.12 0.15 -3.83
N GLY A 208 22.20 1.09 -4.76
CA GLY A 208 21.64 2.42 -4.61
C GLY A 208 20.33 2.57 -5.38
N LYS A 209 20.37 3.36 -6.46
CA LYS A 209 19.21 3.63 -7.30
C LYS A 209 18.79 2.43 -8.14
N GLU A 210 19.71 1.49 -8.35
CA GLU A 210 19.51 0.28 -9.13
C GLU A 210 18.38 -0.56 -8.52
N ALA A 211 18.19 -0.52 -7.20
CA ALA A 211 17.05 -1.17 -6.55
C ALA A 211 15.71 -0.61 -7.03
N ALA A 212 15.62 0.72 -7.15
CA ALA A 212 14.41 1.39 -7.62
C ALA A 212 14.16 1.12 -9.11
N GLU A 213 15.21 1.20 -9.92
CA GLU A 213 15.15 0.95 -11.36
C GLU A 213 14.71 -0.50 -11.64
N LYS A 214 15.24 -1.49 -10.90
CA LYS A 214 14.88 -2.91 -11.06
C LYS A 214 13.45 -3.24 -10.62
N VAL A 215 12.88 -2.47 -9.68
CA VAL A 215 11.45 -2.57 -9.33
C VAL A 215 10.55 -2.05 -10.46
N LEU A 216 10.99 -1.05 -11.21
CA LEU A 216 10.21 -0.51 -12.34
C LEU A 216 10.36 -1.33 -13.62
N ASP A 217 11.55 -1.88 -13.84
CA ASP A 217 11.91 -2.69 -14.99
C ASP A 217 12.84 -3.83 -14.54
N GLU A 218 12.32 -5.04 -14.55
CA GLU A 218 13.02 -6.26 -14.14
C GLU A 218 14.33 -6.52 -14.91
N GLY A 219 14.42 -6.02 -16.15
CA GLY A 219 15.56 -6.15 -17.04
C GLY A 219 16.56 -4.99 -17.01
N SER A 220 16.31 -3.95 -16.21
CA SER A 220 17.16 -2.75 -16.16
C SER A 220 18.58 -2.99 -15.64
N HIS A 221 18.73 -3.97 -14.75
CA HIS A 221 20.02 -4.37 -14.14
C HIS A 221 20.12 -5.90 -14.08
N PRO A 222 21.31 -6.48 -14.28
CA PRO A 222 21.53 -7.90 -14.07
C PRO A 222 21.16 -8.32 -12.64
N SER A 223 20.55 -9.50 -12.51
CA SER A 223 20.36 -10.11 -11.19
C SER A 223 21.66 -10.72 -10.69
N ASN A 224 21.79 -10.86 -9.37
CA ASN A 224 22.86 -11.62 -8.70
C ASN A 224 24.28 -11.02 -8.78
N GLU A 225 24.46 -9.77 -9.20
CA GLU A 225 25.78 -9.11 -9.23
C GLU A 225 26.48 -9.04 -7.87
N LEU A 226 25.74 -9.13 -6.77
CA LEU A 226 26.28 -9.13 -5.42
C LEU A 226 26.68 -10.52 -4.91
N ILE A 227 26.34 -11.58 -5.65
CA ILE A 227 26.63 -12.97 -5.28
C ILE A 227 27.92 -13.36 -6.00
N SER A 228 29.04 -13.37 -5.28
CA SER A 228 30.36 -13.61 -5.86
C SER A 228 30.48 -14.96 -6.60
N SER A 229 29.81 -16.00 -6.11
CA SER A 229 29.83 -17.34 -6.72
C SER A 229 28.92 -17.50 -7.93
N TRP A 230 28.10 -16.50 -8.28
CA TRP A 230 27.09 -16.65 -9.34
C TRP A 230 27.68 -16.71 -10.75
N ALA A 231 28.85 -16.11 -10.96
CA ALA A 231 29.51 -16.07 -12.28
C ALA A 231 30.41 -17.30 -12.56
N GLU A 232 30.54 -18.22 -11.60
CA GLU A 232 31.43 -19.38 -11.70
C GLU A 232 30.74 -20.65 -12.26
N GLU A 233 29.45 -20.56 -12.58
CA GLU A 233 28.65 -21.60 -13.28
C GLU A 233 28.40 -21.23 -14.75
#